data_AF-A0A1V4RAV0-F1
#
_entry.id   AF-A0A1V4RAV0-F1
#
_cell.length_a   1.000
_cell.length_b   1.000
_cell.length_c   1.000
_cell.angle_alpha   90.00
_cell.angle_beta   90.00
_cell.angle_gamma   90.00
#
_symmetry.space_group_name_H-M   'P 1'
#
loop_
_entity.id
_entity.type
_entity.pdbx_description
1 polymer ?
#
loop_
_entity_poly.entity_id
_entity_poly.type
_entity_poly.pdbx_seq_one_letter_code
_entity_poly.pdbx_strand_id
1 'polypeptide(L)'
;RIQIAKNTGFDNYRDFMHQAKGRFSYTPKDIMKFHDAVEKEVMPFLREETEKRRKILDLDSVRPWDTAVDLDGKVLKPFDTIDEFVNKGIKILHTIKPEFGIRLNLMKNSEYLDLDNRKGKAPGGYN
;
A
#
# COMPACT_ATOMS: atom_id res chain seq x y z
N ARG A 1 -13.57 10.37 -19.45
CA ARG A 1 -13.46 8.90 -19.21
C ARG A 1 -14.47 8.11 -20.05
N ILE A 2 -15.78 8.32 -19.91
CA ILE A 2 -16.79 7.62 -20.75
C ILE A 2 -16.56 7.89 -22.25
N GLN A 3 -16.26 9.13 -22.64
CA GLN A 3 -15.96 9.45 -24.05
C GLN A 3 -14.75 8.67 -24.60
N ILE A 4 -13.72 8.45 -23.77
CA ILE A 4 -12.54 7.66 -24.17
C ILE A 4 -12.95 6.22 -24.48
N ALA A 5 -13.77 5.62 -23.60
CA ALA A 5 -14.28 4.27 -23.79
C ALA A 5 -15.14 4.17 -25.07
N LYS A 6 -16.07 5.10 -25.28
CA LYS A 6 -16.91 5.12 -26.48
C LYS A 6 -16.08 5.25 -27.76
N ASN A 7 -15.07 6.12 -27.76
CA ASN A 7 -14.18 6.31 -28.91
C ASN A 7 -13.34 5.06 -29.23
N THR A 8 -13.13 4.18 -28.25
CA THR A 8 -12.38 2.92 -28.41
C THR A 8 -13.29 1.70 -28.54
N GLY A 9 -14.60 1.90 -28.72
CA GLY A 9 -15.57 0.82 -28.96
C GLY A 9 -16.07 0.11 -27.71
N PHE A 10 -15.91 0.70 -26.53
CA PHE A 10 -16.41 0.16 -25.27
C PHE A 10 -17.61 0.93 -24.73
N ASP A 11 -18.59 0.21 -24.20
CA ASP A 11 -19.78 0.80 -23.58
C ASP A 11 -19.48 1.51 -22.26
N ASN A 12 -18.40 1.12 -21.58
CA ASN A 12 -18.02 1.66 -20.29
C ASN A 12 -16.49 1.73 -20.12
N TYR A 13 -16.07 2.58 -19.18
CA TYR A 13 -14.64 2.81 -18.93
C TYR A 13 -13.94 1.67 -18.20
N ARG A 14 -14.67 0.83 -17.45
CA ARG A 14 -14.09 -0.31 -16.73
C ARG A 14 -13.51 -1.31 -17.71
N ASP A 15 -14.28 -1.69 -18.73
CA ASP A 15 -13.88 -2.73 -19.69
C ASP A 15 -12.74 -2.23 -20.57
N PHE A 16 -12.82 -0.99 -21.04
CA PHE A 16 -11.71 -0.32 -21.72
C PHE A 16 -10.42 -0.36 -20.87
N MET A 17 -10.49 0.06 -19.59
CA MET A 17 -9.31 0.07 -18.73
C MET A 17 -8.81 -1.32 -18.36
N HIS A 18 -9.68 -2.32 -18.36
CA HIS A 18 -9.29 -3.70 -18.12
C HIS A 18 -8.36 -4.20 -19.23
N GLN A 19 -8.75 -3.94 -20.50
CA GLN A 19 -7.92 -4.25 -21.65
C GLN A 19 -6.68 -3.34 -21.74
N ALA A 20 -6.82 -2.04 -21.54
CA ALA A 20 -5.72 -1.08 -21.61
C ALA A 20 -4.63 -1.35 -20.54
N LYS A 21 -4.98 -2.00 -19.43
CA LYS A 21 -4.02 -2.45 -18.39
C LYS A 21 -3.45 -3.85 -18.64
N GLY A 22 -3.74 -4.47 -19.79
CA GLY A 22 -3.22 -5.80 -20.14
C GLY A 22 -3.74 -6.93 -19.27
N ARG A 23 -4.95 -6.81 -18.71
CA ARG A 23 -5.52 -7.81 -17.78
C ARG A 23 -6.20 -8.93 -18.55
N PHE A 24 -5.40 -9.81 -19.14
CA PHE A 24 -5.89 -10.88 -20.02
C PHE A 24 -6.18 -12.20 -19.30
N SER A 25 -5.65 -12.40 -18.10
CA SER A 25 -5.77 -13.66 -17.35
C SER A 25 -7.01 -13.77 -16.46
N TYR A 26 -7.80 -12.69 -16.32
CA TYR A 26 -9.01 -12.66 -15.50
C TYR A 26 -10.00 -11.63 -16.05
N THR A 27 -11.27 -11.77 -15.69
CA THR A 27 -12.36 -10.88 -16.15
C THR A 27 -12.87 -9.99 -15.01
N PRO A 28 -13.62 -8.92 -15.31
CA PRO A 28 -14.35 -8.17 -14.29
C PRO A 28 -15.28 -9.02 -13.42
N LYS A 29 -15.85 -10.11 -13.96
CA LYS A 29 -16.69 -11.04 -13.18
C LYS A 29 -15.88 -11.81 -12.14
N ASP A 30 -14.62 -12.14 -12.44
CA ASP A 30 -13.73 -12.80 -11.48
C ASP A 30 -13.33 -11.84 -10.35
N ILE A 31 -13.17 -10.55 -10.66
CA ILE A 31 -12.98 -9.50 -9.64
C ILE A 31 -14.19 -9.46 -8.69
N MET A 32 -15.42 -9.51 -9.21
CA MET A 32 -16.62 -9.48 -8.36
C MET A 32 -16.71 -10.71 -7.45
N LYS A 33 -16.42 -11.91 -7.99
CA LYS A 33 -16.33 -13.12 -7.15
C LYS A 33 -15.25 -13.01 -6.08
N PHE A 34 -14.12 -12.39 -6.40
CA PHE A 34 -13.07 -12.12 -5.43
C PHE A 34 -13.53 -11.16 -4.34
N HIS A 35 -14.29 -10.11 -4.67
CA HIS A 35 -14.89 -9.23 -3.66
C HIS A 35 -15.84 -9.99 -2.74
N ASP A 36 -16.69 -10.86 -3.27
CA ASP A 36 -17.59 -11.70 -2.45
C ASP A 36 -16.81 -12.61 -1.49
N ALA A 37 -15.68 -13.16 -1.95
CA ALA A 37 -14.80 -13.98 -1.11
C ALA A 37 -14.13 -13.15 0.00
N VAL A 38 -13.62 -11.96 -0.34
CA VAL A 38 -13.06 -11.03 0.66
C VAL A 38 -14.10 -10.64 1.70
N GLU A 39 -15.34 -10.37 1.27
CA GLU A 39 -16.43 -10.04 2.20
C GLU A 39 -16.71 -11.20 3.17
N LYS A 40 -16.75 -12.44 2.66
CA LYS A 40 -17.06 -13.61 3.49
C LYS A 40 -15.92 -14.00 4.43
N GLU A 41 -14.68 -13.96 3.95
CA GLU A 41 -13.54 -14.52 4.68
C GLU A 41 -12.77 -13.47 5.48
N VAL A 42 -12.62 -12.25 4.96
CA VAL A 42 -11.76 -11.21 5.58
C VAL A 42 -12.56 -10.31 6.53
N MET A 43 -13.80 -9.97 6.19
CA MET A 43 -14.58 -9.04 7.03
C MET A 43 -14.88 -9.57 8.43
N PRO A 44 -15.12 -10.88 8.68
CA PRO A 44 -15.27 -11.38 10.04
C PRO A 44 -14.04 -11.10 10.90
N PHE A 45 -12.83 -11.33 10.36
CA PHE A 45 -11.58 -11.02 11.05
C PHE A 45 -11.44 -9.52 11.33
N LEU A 46 -11.74 -8.68 10.34
CA LEU A 46 -11.68 -7.23 10.52
C LEU A 46 -12.64 -6.73 11.61
N ARG A 47 -13.85 -7.33 11.71
CA ARG A 47 -14.81 -7.02 12.79
C ARG A 47 -14.27 -7.46 14.15
N GLU A 48 -13.64 -8.62 14.23
CA GLU A 48 -13.00 -9.10 15.46
C GLU A 48 -11.88 -8.14 15.93
N GLU A 49 -10.99 -7.74 15.02
CA GLU A 49 -9.92 -6.79 15.32
C GLU A 49 -10.46 -5.40 15.71
N THR A 50 -11.56 -4.97 15.09
CA THR A 50 -12.22 -3.71 15.44
C THR A 50 -12.82 -3.78 16.85
N GLU A 51 -13.43 -4.91 17.23
CA GLU A 51 -13.97 -5.10 18.58
C GLU A 51 -12.86 -5.21 19.63
N LYS A 52 -11.73 -5.87 19.31
CA LYS A 52 -10.53 -5.86 20.18
C LYS A 52 -10.04 -4.44 20.42
N ARG A 53 -9.90 -3.64 19.34
CA ARG A 53 -9.53 -2.22 19.42
C ARG A 53 -10.49 -1.43 20.29
N ARG A 54 -11.81 -1.59 20.10
CA ARG A 54 -12.84 -0.93 20.90
C ARG A 54 -12.67 -1.19 22.40
N LYS A 55 -12.40 -2.45 22.78
CA LYS A 55 -12.18 -2.85 24.17
C LYS A 55 -10.88 -2.31 24.75
N ILE A 56 -9.78 -2.36 23.98
CA ILE A 56 -8.46 -1.87 24.43
C ILE A 56 -8.49 -0.36 24.67
N LEU A 57 -9.20 0.38 23.83
CA LEU A 57 -9.30 1.84 23.91
C LEU A 57 -10.47 2.33 24.79
N ASP A 58 -11.25 1.42 25.37
CA ASP A 58 -12.44 1.71 26.18
C ASP A 58 -13.43 2.69 25.50
N LEU A 59 -13.83 2.35 24.27
CA LEU A 59 -14.70 3.19 23.44
C LEU A 59 -16.11 2.61 23.31
N ASP A 60 -17.11 3.48 23.16
CA ASP A 60 -18.47 3.06 22.79
C ASP A 60 -18.52 2.52 21.35
N SER A 61 -17.73 3.10 20.45
CA SER A 61 -17.64 2.72 19.03
C SER A 61 -16.31 3.17 18.44
N VAL A 62 -15.74 2.39 17.51
CA VAL A 62 -14.51 2.77 16.79
C VAL A 62 -14.85 3.72 15.65
N ARG A 63 -14.29 4.92 15.67
CA ARG A 63 -14.43 5.93 14.61
C ARG A 63 -13.20 5.94 13.70
N PRO A 64 -13.26 6.58 12.51
CA PRO A 64 -12.14 6.55 11.55
C PRO A 64 -10.80 7.08 12.09
N TRP A 65 -10.79 7.99 13.05
CA TRP A 65 -9.54 8.45 13.67
C TRP A 65 -8.99 7.48 14.73
N ASP A 66 -9.85 6.65 15.31
CA ASP A 66 -9.44 5.62 16.28
C ASP A 66 -8.72 4.45 15.58
N THR A 67 -8.78 4.35 14.25
CA THR A 67 -8.04 3.32 13.49
C THR A 67 -6.60 3.71 13.19
N ALA A 68 -6.24 4.99 13.39
CA ALA A 68 -4.91 5.53 13.07
C ALA A 68 -3.93 5.51 14.26
N VAL A 69 -4.34 4.96 15.41
CA VAL A 69 -3.52 4.88 16.63
C VAL A 69 -2.97 3.47 16.86
N ASP A 70 -1.74 3.40 17.37
CA ASP A 70 -1.13 2.17 17.85
C ASP A 70 -1.70 1.78 19.21
N LEU A 71 -2.16 0.53 19.34
CA LEU A 71 -2.85 0.05 20.54
C LEU A 71 -1.93 -0.18 21.73
N ASP A 72 -0.62 -0.33 21.49
CA ASP A 72 0.38 -0.53 22.53
C ASP A 72 1.08 0.78 22.97
N GLY A 73 0.71 1.92 22.36
CA GLY A 73 1.24 3.24 22.66
C GLY A 73 2.72 3.44 22.31
N LYS A 74 3.35 2.51 21.58
CA LYS A 74 4.78 2.62 21.27
C LYS A 74 5.03 3.53 20.07
N VAL A 75 5.73 4.63 20.32
CA VAL A 75 6.25 5.48 19.25
C VAL A 75 7.61 4.95 18.79
N LEU A 76 7.66 4.35 17.61
CA LEU A 76 8.91 3.86 17.01
C LEU A 76 9.63 4.99 16.28
N LYS A 77 10.90 5.25 16.65
CA LYS A 77 11.82 6.13 15.92
C LYS A 77 13.04 5.35 15.43
N PRO A 78 12.93 4.58 14.33
CA PRO A 78 13.95 3.63 13.92
C PRO A 78 15.20 4.26 13.27
N PHE A 79 15.16 5.55 12.92
CA PHE A 79 16.26 6.31 12.33
C PHE A 79 16.08 7.82 12.59
N ASP A 80 17.17 8.58 12.53
CA ASP A 80 17.19 10.04 12.66
C ASP A 80 17.35 10.75 11.31
N THR A 81 17.98 10.10 10.32
CA THR A 81 18.26 10.68 9.00
C THR A 81 17.90 9.74 7.86
N ILE A 82 17.66 10.31 6.67
CA ILE A 82 17.43 9.53 5.45
C ILE A 82 18.65 8.66 5.09
N ASP A 83 19.86 9.16 5.31
CA ASP A 83 21.07 8.37 5.05
C ASP A 83 21.14 7.14 5.97
N GLU A 84 20.86 7.31 7.26
CA GLU A 84 20.79 6.21 8.21
C GLU A 84 19.70 5.19 7.82
N PHE A 85 18.51 5.68 7.43
CA PHE A 85 17.41 4.84 6.96
C PHE A 85 17.84 3.96 5.77
N VAL A 86 18.46 4.57 4.75
CA VAL A 86 18.93 3.86 3.56
C VAL A 86 20.03 2.86 3.92
N ASN A 87 21.01 3.24 4.75
CA ASN A 87 22.10 2.34 5.15
C ASN A 87 21.59 1.12 5.95
N LYS A 88 20.62 1.33 6.85
CA LYS A 88 19.96 0.24 7.57
C LYS A 88 19.21 -0.67 6.59
N GLY A 89 18.49 -0.11 5.62
CA GLY A 89 17.82 -0.85 4.55
C GLY A 89 18.79 -1.69 3.72
N ILE A 90 19.92 -1.13 3.30
CA ILE A 90 20.98 -1.85 2.56
C ILE A 90 21.46 -3.05 3.37
N LYS A 91 21.74 -2.87 4.67
CA LYS A 91 22.21 -3.95 5.55
C LYS A 91 21.18 -5.08 5.66
N ILE A 92 19.91 -4.74 5.93
CA ILE A 92 18.82 -5.72 6.06
C ILE A 92 18.65 -6.51 4.75
N LEU A 93 18.59 -5.80 3.62
CA LEU A 93 18.43 -6.42 2.32
C LEU A 93 19.62 -7.31 1.95
N HIS A 94 20.84 -6.91 2.31
CA HIS A 94 22.03 -7.72 2.10
C HIS A 94 22.00 -9.02 2.90
N THR A 95 21.49 -8.99 4.15
CA THR A 95 21.29 -10.19 4.97
C THR A 95 20.25 -11.14 4.39
N ILE A 96 19.20 -10.61 3.75
CA ILE A 96 18.19 -11.43 3.05
C ILE A 96 18.79 -12.06 1.79
N LYS A 97 19.37 -11.21 0.92
CA LYS A 97 20.04 -11.64 -0.30
C LYS A 97 21.06 -10.57 -0.74
N PRO A 98 22.35 -10.90 -0.87
CA PRO A 98 23.39 -9.90 -1.12
C PRO A 98 23.10 -8.93 -2.28
N GLU A 99 22.51 -9.44 -3.37
CA GLU A 99 22.15 -8.65 -4.55
C GLU A 99 21.12 -7.54 -4.28
N PHE A 100 20.22 -7.69 -3.29
CA PHE A 100 19.24 -6.66 -2.96
C PHE A 100 19.91 -5.47 -2.29
N GLY A 101 20.84 -5.75 -1.37
CA GLY A 101 21.69 -4.71 -0.77
C GLY A 101 22.56 -4.01 -1.81
N ILE A 102 23.16 -4.75 -2.73
CA ILE A 102 23.97 -4.19 -3.83
C ILE A 102 23.13 -3.25 -4.72
N ARG A 103 21.90 -3.65 -5.08
CA ARG A 103 20.99 -2.84 -5.90
C ARG A 103 20.57 -1.55 -5.19
N LEU A 104 20.18 -1.62 -3.91
CA LEU A 104 19.79 -0.42 -3.17
C LEU A 104 21.00 0.53 -2.96
N ASN A 105 22.20 -0.03 -2.74
CA ASN A 105 23.42 0.75 -2.66
C ASN A 105 23.76 1.44 -3.98
N LEU A 106 23.52 0.78 -5.12
CA LEU A 106 23.66 1.41 -6.43
C LEU A 106 22.67 2.57 -6.58
N MET A 107 21.38 2.37 -6.25
CA MET A 107 20.37 3.44 -6.30
C MET A 107 20.76 4.64 -5.43
N LYS A 108 21.27 4.40 -4.21
CA LYS A 108 21.79 5.44 -3.32
C LYS A 108 22.91 6.24 -3.98
N ASN A 109 23.90 5.55 -4.54
CA ASN A 109 25.09 6.18 -5.14
C ASN A 109 24.81 6.80 -6.52
N SER A 110 23.66 6.52 -7.12
CA SER A 110 23.21 7.09 -8.40
C SER A 110 22.12 8.16 -8.25
N GLU A 111 21.85 8.64 -7.03
CA GLU A 111 20.85 9.68 -6.74
C GLU A 111 19.42 9.33 -7.20
N TYR A 112 19.08 8.04 -7.25
CA TYR A 112 17.74 7.56 -7.65
C TYR A 112 16.73 7.53 -6.50
N LEU A 113 17.09 8.10 -5.35
CA LEU A 113 16.28 8.07 -4.12
C LEU A 113 15.90 9.49 -3.70
N ASP A 114 14.65 9.88 -3.94
CA ASP A 114 14.05 11.07 -3.35
C ASP A 114 13.09 10.64 -2.23
N LEU A 115 13.59 10.46 -1.01
CA LEU A 115 12.83 9.89 0.11
C LEU A 115 12.33 10.92 1.11
N ASP A 116 13.00 12.07 1.21
CA ASP A 116 12.66 13.07 2.23
C ASP A 116 11.30 13.72 1.93
N ASN A 117 10.55 14.03 2.98
CA ASN A 117 9.29 14.74 2.83
C ASN A 117 9.56 16.25 2.78
N ARG A 118 8.96 16.96 1.83
CA ARG A 118 9.10 18.41 1.70
C ARG A 118 7.82 19.05 1.21
N LYS A 119 7.61 20.31 1.58
CA LYS A 119 6.47 21.10 1.13
C LYS A 119 6.40 21.10 -0.41
N GLY A 120 5.25 20.73 -0.95
CA GLY A 120 5.01 20.66 -2.39
C GLY A 120 5.44 19.34 -3.06
N LYS A 121 6.04 18.40 -2.32
CA LYS A 121 6.24 17.03 -2.83
C LYS A 121 4.91 16.28 -2.85
N ALA A 122 4.66 15.52 -3.92
CA ALA A 122 3.45 14.72 -4.04
C ALA A 122 3.40 13.66 -2.91
N PRO A 123 2.22 13.38 -2.34
CA PRO A 123 2.07 12.37 -1.29
C PRO A 123 2.23 10.94 -1.85
N GLY A 124 2.63 10.02 -0.98
CA GLY A 124 2.79 8.59 -1.30
C GLY A 124 4.22 8.23 -1.74
N GLY A 125 4.34 7.11 -2.45
CA GLY A 125 5.60 6.62 -3.00
C GLY A 125 5.36 5.78 -4.25
N TYR A 126 6.32 5.80 -5.17
CA TYR A 126 6.31 5.04 -6.42
C TYR A 126 7.74 4.63 -6.79
N ASN A 127 7.88 3.64 -7.68
CA ASN A 127 9.14 3.21 -8.30
C ASN A 127 8.95 3.11 -9.81
#